data_AF-Q0DKK9-F1
#
_entry.id   AF-Q0DKK9-F1
#
_cell.length_a   1.000
_cell.length_b   1.000
_cell.length_c   1.000
_cell.angle_alpha   90.00
_cell.angle_beta   90.00
_cell.angle_gamma   90.00
#
_symmetry.space_group_name_H-M   'P 1'
#
loop_
_entity.id
_entity.type
_entity.pdbx_description
1 polymer ?
#
loop_
_entity_poly.entity_id
_entity_poly.type
_entity_poly.pdbx_seq_one_letter_code
_entity_poly.pdbx_strand_id
1 'polypeptide(L)'
;MRSSNISAESKRELVLFLLEFCTLTKSLQAVQQLRLSRDLASEGVFDIMSDVLQSQDKVLVSAGTDILVYFLNQDPNLLRSYIARQENSQEGNSLLGLLVQGMVTDFGEGMHCQFLEILKILMDGFATNMPTNYRGVIDVFHEKHLDKLIDVIALASSPMDITQSTSSPVGVGTRVENHSVKTEILSNICELLCFCVVHHPYKIKVNFLRSNSVEKILTLTHRREKVLVVAAVRFMRTVIARNDELLLSHVIKFNSLKPIIEVFVENGDRYNMLHSVVLELLEYIRKVT
;
A
#
# COMPACT_ATOMS: atom_id res chain seq x y z
N MET A 1 28.25 -4.27 -8.48
CA MET A 1 27.25 -3.33 -7.93
C MET A 1 27.50 -2.98 -6.46
N ARG A 2 28.03 -3.90 -5.63
CA ARG A 2 28.33 -3.67 -4.20
C ARG A 2 29.65 -2.94 -3.89
N SER A 3 30.47 -2.63 -4.89
CA SER A 3 31.73 -1.90 -4.68
C SER A 3 31.46 -0.40 -4.54
N SER A 4 32.03 0.22 -3.50
CA SER A 4 31.91 1.65 -3.18
C SER A 4 32.55 2.58 -4.22
N ASN A 5 33.31 2.04 -5.18
CA ASN A 5 34.06 2.82 -6.19
C ASN A 5 33.33 2.95 -7.54
N ILE A 6 32.09 2.47 -7.67
CA ILE A 6 31.34 2.53 -8.93
C ILE A 6 30.57 3.85 -9.01
N SER A 7 30.69 4.56 -10.14
CA SER A 7 29.95 5.80 -10.40
C SER A 7 28.43 5.57 -10.40
N ALA A 8 27.65 6.62 -10.14
CA ALA A 8 26.19 6.53 -10.19
C ALA A 8 25.67 6.10 -11.58
N GLU A 9 26.33 6.56 -12.64
CA GLU A 9 26.02 6.22 -14.03
C GLU A 9 26.29 4.73 -14.32
N SER A 10 27.45 4.20 -13.92
CA SER A 10 27.72 2.78 -14.08
C SER A 10 26.81 1.89 -13.23
N LYS A 11 26.38 2.34 -12.04
CA LYS A 11 25.35 1.64 -11.25
C LYS A 11 24.02 1.58 -12.01
N ARG A 12 23.61 2.69 -12.61
CA ARG A 12 22.39 2.80 -13.42
C ARG A 12 22.43 1.84 -14.61
N GLU A 13 23.51 1.84 -15.39
CA GLU A 13 23.70 0.93 -16.52
C GLU A 13 23.64 -0.54 -16.11
N LEU A 14 24.25 -0.91 -14.98
CA LEU A 14 24.24 -2.29 -14.49
C LEU A 14 22.83 -2.74 -14.06
N VAL A 15 21.99 -1.86 -13.49
CA VAL A 15 20.59 -2.20 -13.16
C VAL A 15 19.77 -2.39 -14.42
N LEU A 16 19.95 -1.52 -15.43
CA LEU A 16 19.26 -1.65 -16.71
C LEU A 16 19.69 -2.92 -17.46
N PHE A 17 20.98 -3.25 -17.44
CA PHE A 17 21.48 -4.52 -17.95
C PHE A 17 20.85 -5.72 -17.22
N LEU A 18 20.73 -5.65 -15.89
CA LEU A 18 20.07 -6.71 -15.11
C LEU A 18 18.59 -6.85 -15.48
N LEU A 19 17.87 -5.75 -15.73
CA LEU A 19 16.49 -5.77 -16.21
C LEU A 19 16.38 -6.44 -17.58
N GLU A 20 17.26 -6.09 -18.52
CA GLU A 20 17.31 -6.72 -19.84
C GLU A 20 17.62 -8.21 -19.72
N PHE A 21 18.57 -8.57 -18.85
CA PHE A 21 18.89 -9.96 -18.54
C PHE A 21 17.67 -10.73 -18.03
N CYS A 22 16.95 -10.19 -17.03
CA CYS A 22 15.69 -10.77 -16.53
C CYS A 22 14.59 -10.85 -17.59
N THR A 23 14.60 -9.97 -18.59
CA THR A 23 13.65 -10.01 -19.70
C THR A 23 13.97 -11.14 -20.67
N LEU A 24 15.26 -11.31 -21.00
CA LEU A 24 15.73 -12.38 -21.88
C LEU A 24 15.53 -13.77 -21.27
N THR A 25 15.65 -13.91 -19.95
CA THR A 25 15.49 -15.22 -19.29
C THR A 25 14.07 -15.77 -19.39
N LYS A 26 13.07 -14.94 -19.72
CA LYS A 26 11.68 -15.38 -19.94
C LYS A 26 11.55 -16.38 -21.09
N SER A 27 12.51 -16.45 -22.02
CA SER A 27 12.53 -17.45 -23.11
C SER A 27 13.04 -18.83 -22.68
N LEU A 28 13.60 -18.96 -21.47
CA LEU A 28 14.10 -20.23 -20.94
C LEU A 28 12.97 -21.13 -20.45
N GLN A 29 13.26 -22.40 -20.19
CA GLN A 29 12.29 -23.30 -19.55
C GLN A 29 12.04 -22.89 -18.09
N ALA A 30 10.83 -23.12 -17.58
CA ALA A 30 10.44 -22.71 -16.21
C ALA A 30 11.42 -23.17 -15.11
N VAL A 31 11.94 -24.40 -15.23
CA VAL A 31 12.94 -24.94 -14.27
C VAL A 31 14.24 -24.14 -14.28
N GLN A 32 14.69 -23.70 -15.46
CA GLN A 32 15.89 -22.88 -15.60
C GLN A 32 15.67 -21.47 -15.06
N GLN A 33 14.50 -20.88 -15.29
CA GLN A 33 14.13 -19.56 -14.75
C GLN A 33 14.12 -19.57 -13.21
N LEU A 34 13.54 -20.61 -12.60
CA LEU A 34 13.53 -20.78 -11.14
C LEU A 34 14.93 -20.93 -10.56
N ARG A 35 15.78 -21.75 -11.19
CA ARG A 35 17.17 -21.95 -10.75
C ARG A 35 17.96 -20.64 -10.81
N LEU A 36 17.90 -19.94 -11.93
CA LEU A 36 18.59 -18.67 -12.11
C LEU A 36 18.10 -17.61 -11.10
N SER A 37 16.80 -17.56 -10.84
CA SER A 37 16.23 -16.62 -9.87
C SER A 37 16.74 -16.93 -8.44
N ARG A 38 16.90 -18.21 -8.08
CA ARG A 38 17.51 -18.60 -6.81
C ARG A 38 18.98 -18.18 -6.74
N ASP A 39 19.74 -18.40 -7.80
CA ASP A 39 21.16 -18.04 -7.87
C ASP A 39 21.35 -16.52 -7.74
N LEU A 40 20.58 -15.71 -8.48
CA LEU A 40 20.59 -14.24 -8.37
C LEU A 40 20.16 -13.76 -6.97
N ALA A 41 19.16 -14.41 -6.37
CA ALA A 41 18.73 -14.10 -5.00
C ALA A 41 19.83 -14.41 -3.98
N SER A 42 20.59 -15.50 -4.14
CA SER A 42 21.73 -15.81 -3.27
C SER A 42 22.92 -14.86 -3.43
N GLU A 43 23.13 -14.34 -4.64
CA GLU A 43 24.13 -13.28 -4.90
C GLU A 43 23.65 -11.89 -4.41
N GLY A 44 22.43 -11.82 -3.87
CA GLY A 44 21.85 -10.68 -3.18
C GLY A 44 21.44 -9.54 -4.10
N VAL A 45 20.74 -9.91 -5.17
CA VAL A 45 19.98 -9.00 -6.01
C VAL A 45 19.01 -8.12 -5.21
N PHE A 46 18.41 -8.65 -4.14
CA PHE A 46 17.43 -7.89 -3.34
C PHE A 46 18.06 -6.76 -2.52
N ASP A 47 19.33 -6.89 -2.13
CA ASP A 47 20.06 -5.77 -1.51
C ASP A 47 20.26 -4.64 -2.53
N ILE A 48 20.61 -5.00 -3.77
CA ILE A 48 20.75 -4.05 -4.87
C ILE A 48 19.41 -3.38 -5.16
N MET A 49 18.31 -4.14 -5.16
CA MET A 49 16.97 -3.57 -5.35
C MET A 49 16.58 -2.63 -4.19
N SER A 50 16.96 -2.95 -2.96
CA SER A 50 16.75 -2.05 -1.81
C SER A 50 17.49 -0.73 -1.97
N ASP A 51 18.72 -0.75 -2.50
CA ASP A 51 19.46 0.48 -2.83
C ASP A 51 18.81 1.25 -3.98
N VAL A 52 18.35 0.54 -5.02
CA VAL A 52 17.70 1.13 -6.20
C VAL A 52 16.41 1.85 -5.82
N LEU A 53 15.57 1.26 -4.95
CA LEU A 53 14.31 1.86 -4.53
C LEU A 53 14.49 3.12 -3.67
N GLN A 54 15.70 3.39 -3.16
CA GLN A 54 16.04 4.62 -2.45
C GLN A 54 16.53 5.74 -3.39
N SER A 55 16.71 5.44 -4.68
CA SER A 55 17.17 6.42 -5.67
C SER A 55 16.11 7.49 -5.97
N GLN A 56 16.58 8.69 -6.30
CA GLN A 56 15.74 9.76 -6.84
C GLN A 56 15.52 9.63 -8.36
N ASP A 57 16.27 8.74 -9.03
CA ASP A 57 16.10 8.44 -10.46
C ASP A 57 14.87 7.52 -10.65
N LYS A 58 13.79 8.11 -11.17
CA LYS A 58 12.53 7.41 -11.44
C LYS A 58 12.67 6.25 -12.42
N VAL A 59 13.56 6.37 -13.41
CA VAL A 59 13.82 5.29 -14.37
C VAL A 59 14.49 4.12 -13.65
N LEU A 60 15.40 4.42 -12.73
CA LEU A 60 16.07 3.41 -11.93
C LEU A 60 15.10 2.71 -10.98
N VAL A 61 14.23 3.47 -10.30
CA VAL A 61 13.18 2.92 -9.42
C VAL A 61 12.19 2.04 -10.20
N SER A 62 11.78 2.48 -11.39
CA SER A 62 10.92 1.69 -12.29
C SER A 62 11.60 0.38 -12.67
N ALA A 63 12.86 0.42 -13.10
CA ALA A 63 13.61 -0.79 -13.45
C ALA A 63 13.76 -1.75 -12.26
N GLY A 64 14.01 -1.22 -11.05
CA GLY A 64 14.06 -2.03 -9.84
C GLY A 64 12.72 -2.68 -9.50
N THR A 65 11.62 -1.94 -9.70
CA THR A 65 10.25 -2.44 -9.51
C THR A 65 9.93 -3.56 -10.50
N ASP A 66 10.30 -3.41 -11.78
CA ASP A 66 10.11 -4.43 -12.81
C ASP A 66 10.93 -5.70 -12.53
N ILE A 67 12.16 -5.55 -12.02
CA ILE A 67 12.98 -6.69 -11.56
C ILE A 67 12.28 -7.40 -10.40
N LEU A 68 11.76 -6.68 -9.40
CA LEU A 68 11.03 -7.30 -8.29
C LEU A 68 9.77 -8.05 -8.77
N VAL A 69 9.02 -7.46 -9.71
CA VAL A 69 7.87 -8.13 -10.35
C VAL A 69 8.31 -9.40 -11.09
N TYR A 70 9.45 -9.38 -11.79
CA TYR A 70 10.02 -10.59 -12.38
C TYR A 70 10.22 -11.68 -11.32
N PHE A 71 10.88 -11.38 -10.20
CA PHE A 71 11.10 -12.37 -9.13
C PHE A 71 9.80 -12.90 -8.51
N LEU A 72 8.82 -12.02 -8.29
CA LEU A 72 7.51 -12.40 -7.75
C LEU A 72 6.75 -13.33 -8.68
N ASN A 73 6.84 -13.14 -10.00
CA ASN A 73 6.21 -14.04 -10.97
C ASN A 73 6.88 -15.42 -11.02
N GLN A 74 8.15 -15.53 -10.62
CA GLN A 74 8.87 -16.81 -10.58
C GLN A 74 8.59 -17.57 -9.28
N ASP A 75 8.92 -16.97 -8.14
CA ASP A 75 8.73 -17.55 -6.81
C ASP A 75 8.68 -16.43 -5.75
N PRO A 76 7.47 -16.02 -5.30
CA PRO A 76 7.32 -14.99 -4.29
C PRO A 76 8.03 -15.30 -2.97
N ASN A 77 8.30 -16.59 -2.68
CA ASN A 77 8.93 -17.00 -1.43
C ASN A 77 10.40 -16.57 -1.33
N LEU A 78 11.07 -16.29 -2.45
CA LEU A 78 12.42 -15.72 -2.47
C LEU A 78 12.42 -14.35 -1.79
N LEU A 79 11.50 -13.47 -2.22
CA LEU A 79 11.40 -12.13 -1.68
C LEU A 79 10.85 -12.13 -0.25
N ARG A 80 9.85 -12.97 0.05
CA ARG A 80 9.33 -13.12 1.42
C ARG A 80 10.39 -13.60 2.40
N SER A 81 11.20 -14.60 2.01
CA SER A 81 12.29 -15.09 2.85
C SER A 81 13.39 -14.06 3.04
N TYR A 82 13.67 -13.25 2.02
CA TYR A 82 14.58 -12.13 2.15
C TYR A 82 14.08 -11.11 3.18
N ILE A 83 12.83 -10.65 3.04
CA ILE A 83 12.21 -9.68 3.97
C ILE A 83 12.18 -10.24 5.40
N ALA A 84 11.76 -11.50 5.58
CA ALA A 84 11.71 -12.13 6.89
C ALA A 84 13.09 -12.22 7.58
N ARG A 85 14.17 -12.36 6.81
CA ARG A 85 15.55 -12.35 7.35
C ARG A 85 16.01 -10.93 7.68
N GLN A 86 15.73 -9.96 6.82
CA GLN A 86 16.15 -8.57 6.98
C GLN A 86 15.62 -7.95 8.28
N GLU A 87 14.38 -8.26 8.64
CA GLU A 87 13.73 -7.72 9.85
C GLU A 87 14.38 -8.20 11.16
N ASN A 88 15.12 -9.31 11.14
CA ASN A 88 15.90 -9.77 12.29
C ASN A 88 17.22 -8.98 12.47
N SER A 89 17.68 -8.26 11.44
CA SER A 89 18.99 -7.61 11.41
C SER A 89 18.98 -6.15 11.87
N GLN A 90 17.81 -5.54 12.13
CA GLN A 90 17.58 -4.18 12.66
C GLN A 90 18.30 -2.99 12.00
N GLU A 91 19.08 -3.19 10.92
CA GLU A 91 19.82 -2.11 10.25
C GLU A 91 19.16 -1.67 8.94
N GLY A 92 18.87 -0.38 8.81
CA GLY A 92 18.41 0.27 7.58
C GLY A 92 16.90 0.22 7.30
N ASN A 93 16.50 0.82 6.18
CA ASN A 93 15.14 0.72 5.68
C ASN A 93 14.91 -0.69 5.13
N SER A 94 13.97 -1.44 5.70
CA SER A 94 13.64 -2.75 5.16
C SER A 94 13.04 -2.64 3.77
N LEU A 95 13.24 -3.67 2.93
CA LEU A 95 12.69 -3.70 1.58
C LEU A 95 11.15 -3.60 1.59
N LEU A 96 10.50 -4.22 2.59
CA LEU A 96 9.07 -4.05 2.80
C LEU A 96 8.71 -2.59 3.11
N GLY A 97 9.48 -1.91 3.95
CA GLY A 97 9.32 -0.49 4.23
C GLY A 97 9.50 0.39 3.00
N LEU A 98 10.46 0.09 2.13
CA LEU A 98 10.68 0.80 0.86
C LEU A 98 9.51 0.59 -0.12
N LEU A 99 8.95 -0.62 -0.19
CA LEU A 99 7.76 -0.90 -1.01
C LEU A 99 6.53 -0.14 -0.51
N VAL A 100 6.33 -0.09 0.81
CA VAL A 100 5.25 0.70 1.44
C VAL A 100 5.46 2.20 1.17
N GLN A 101 6.69 2.69 1.32
CA GLN A 101 7.04 4.07 1.01
C GLN A 101 6.80 4.38 -0.48
N GLY A 102 7.14 3.44 -1.36
CA GLY A 102 6.95 3.60 -2.80
C GLY A 102 5.49 3.74 -3.19
N MET A 103 4.58 3.04 -2.51
CA MET A 103 3.13 3.15 -2.72
C MET A 103 2.59 4.55 -2.38
N VAL A 104 3.17 5.23 -1.39
CA VAL A 104 2.74 6.58 -0.96
C VAL A 104 3.55 7.71 -1.61
N THR A 105 4.53 7.37 -2.43
CA THR A 105 5.40 8.33 -3.11
C THR A 105 4.90 8.57 -4.53
N ASP A 106 4.77 9.85 -4.92
CA ASP A 106 4.39 10.22 -6.27
C ASP A 106 5.60 10.24 -7.21
N PHE A 107 5.92 9.07 -7.77
CA PHE A 107 6.94 9.00 -8.80
C PHE A 107 6.43 9.38 -10.21
N GLY A 108 5.12 9.50 -10.42
CA GLY A 108 4.52 9.57 -11.76
C GLY A 108 4.26 8.18 -12.37
N GLU A 109 3.73 8.17 -13.60
CA GLU A 109 3.54 6.98 -14.46
C GLU A 109 2.76 5.79 -13.84
N GLY A 110 2.00 6.02 -12.77
CA GLY A 110 1.22 4.95 -12.13
C GLY A 110 2.04 3.95 -11.32
N MET A 111 3.30 4.25 -10.98
CA MET A 111 4.16 3.32 -10.24
C MET A 111 3.59 2.92 -8.86
N HIS A 112 2.80 3.78 -8.21
CA HIS A 112 2.07 3.46 -6.98
C HIS A 112 1.13 2.25 -7.13
N CYS A 113 0.62 1.98 -8.34
CA CYS A 113 -0.14 0.76 -8.65
C CYS A 113 0.76 -0.47 -8.70
N GLN A 114 1.98 -0.37 -9.25
CA GLN A 114 2.92 -1.49 -9.25
C GLN A 114 3.35 -1.85 -7.81
N PHE A 115 3.61 -0.86 -6.96
CA PHE A 115 3.89 -1.10 -5.53
C PHE A 115 2.72 -1.77 -4.83
N LEU A 116 1.48 -1.34 -5.11
CA LEU A 116 0.27 -2.00 -4.58
C LEU A 116 0.22 -3.49 -4.97
N GLU A 117 0.43 -3.81 -6.24
CA GLU A 117 0.37 -5.20 -6.72
C GLU A 117 1.49 -6.05 -6.12
N ILE A 118 2.71 -5.51 -6.01
CA ILE A 118 3.82 -6.16 -5.30
C ILE A 118 3.44 -6.49 -3.86
N LEU A 119 2.87 -5.51 -3.13
CA LEU A 119 2.45 -5.68 -1.74
C LEU A 119 1.36 -6.74 -1.62
N LYS A 120 0.35 -6.75 -2.52
CA LYS A 120 -0.69 -7.78 -2.55
C LYS A 120 -0.10 -9.17 -2.78
N ILE A 121 0.78 -9.35 -3.77
CA ILE A 121 1.41 -10.65 -4.04
C ILE A 121 2.22 -11.12 -2.82
N LEU A 122 3.01 -10.23 -2.21
CA LEU A 122 3.79 -10.57 -1.01
C LEU A 122 2.91 -11.02 0.15
N MET A 123 1.74 -10.40 0.28
CA MET A 123 0.77 -10.63 1.34
C MET A 123 -0.30 -11.66 1.02
N ASP A 124 -0.33 -12.23 -0.19
CA ASP A 124 -1.36 -13.19 -0.56
C ASP A 124 -1.08 -14.58 0.03
N GLY A 125 -2.09 -15.14 0.70
CA GLY A 125 -1.99 -16.27 1.61
C GLY A 125 -2.80 -17.49 1.23
N PHE A 126 -3.32 -17.56 0.00
CA PHE A 126 -4.20 -18.66 -0.42
C PHE A 126 -3.58 -20.06 -0.40
N ALA A 127 -2.27 -20.21 -0.23
CA ALA A 127 -1.67 -21.53 -0.11
C ALA A 127 -1.79 -22.04 1.35
N THR A 128 -2.64 -23.03 1.56
CA THR A 128 -2.99 -23.67 2.84
C THR A 128 -1.82 -24.33 3.60
N ASN A 129 -0.58 -24.22 3.12
CA ASN A 129 0.63 -24.85 3.68
C ASN A 129 1.81 -23.86 3.73
N MET A 130 1.66 -22.72 4.41
CA MET A 130 2.69 -21.67 4.36
C MET A 130 3.89 -21.91 5.31
N PRO A 131 5.13 -21.73 4.82
CA PRO A 131 6.34 -21.66 5.65
C PRO A 131 6.29 -20.51 6.67
N THR A 132 7.04 -20.64 7.77
CA THR A 132 7.19 -19.62 8.83
C THR A 132 7.52 -18.21 8.31
N ASN A 133 8.29 -18.12 7.21
CA ASN A 133 8.71 -16.85 6.61
C ASN A 133 7.53 -16.01 6.07
N TYR A 134 6.44 -16.64 5.63
CA TYR A 134 5.24 -15.94 5.17
C TYR A 134 4.55 -15.17 6.30
N ARG A 135 4.43 -15.82 7.46
CA ARG A 135 3.83 -15.21 8.64
C ARG A 135 4.62 -13.98 9.09
N GLY A 136 5.95 -14.04 8.98
CA GLY A 136 6.83 -12.91 9.28
C GLY A 136 6.52 -11.66 8.46
N VAL A 137 6.31 -11.78 7.13
CA VAL A 137 6.03 -10.60 6.28
C VAL A 137 4.70 -9.93 6.64
N ILE A 138 3.65 -10.72 6.86
CA ILE A 138 2.35 -10.18 7.28
C ILE A 138 2.48 -9.52 8.65
N ASP A 139 3.10 -10.20 9.61
CA ASP A 139 3.25 -9.70 10.97
C ASP A 139 3.96 -8.34 10.96
N VAL A 140 5.08 -8.23 10.24
CA VAL A 140 5.85 -6.98 10.09
C VAL A 140 5.02 -5.90 9.39
N PHE A 141 4.29 -6.22 8.32
CA PHE A 141 3.44 -5.25 7.63
C PHE A 141 2.40 -4.65 8.58
N HIS A 142 1.64 -5.49 9.29
CA HIS A 142 0.59 -5.04 10.20
C HIS A 142 1.15 -4.29 11.41
N GLU A 143 2.30 -4.71 11.94
CA GLU A 143 2.88 -4.12 13.15
C GLU A 143 3.66 -2.82 12.90
N LYS A 144 4.30 -2.66 11.73
CA LYS A 144 5.22 -1.53 11.47
C LYS A 144 4.77 -0.58 10.35
N HIS A 145 3.87 -1.01 9.47
CA HIS A 145 3.60 -0.28 8.22
C HIS A 145 2.13 0.08 8.01
N LEU A 146 1.19 -0.74 8.50
CA LEU A 146 -0.25 -0.51 8.31
C LEU A 146 -0.70 0.87 8.83
N ASP A 147 -0.29 1.23 10.05
CA ASP A 147 -0.67 2.52 10.64
C ASP A 147 -0.14 3.72 9.84
N LYS A 148 1.06 3.61 9.25
CA LYS A 148 1.62 4.67 8.39
C LYS A 148 0.72 4.95 7.18
N LEU A 149 0.16 3.91 6.57
CA LEU A 149 -0.75 4.04 5.43
C LEU A 149 -2.08 4.69 5.83
N ILE A 150 -2.59 4.32 7.00
CA ILE A 150 -3.83 4.89 7.55
C ILE A 150 -3.61 6.36 7.94
N ASP A 151 -2.44 6.70 8.47
CA ASP A 151 -2.07 8.08 8.78
C ASP A 151 -1.97 8.95 7.53
N VAL A 152 -1.47 8.42 6.40
CA VAL A 152 -1.48 9.14 5.11
C VAL A 152 -2.91 9.52 4.69
N ILE A 153 -3.89 8.63 4.88
CA ILE A 153 -5.31 8.94 4.61
C ILE A 153 -5.81 10.07 5.53
N ALA A 154 -5.55 9.95 6.84
CA ALA A 154 -6.01 10.93 7.82
C ALA A 154 -5.39 12.31 7.58
N LEU A 155 -4.08 12.37 7.32
CA LEU A 155 -3.35 13.61 7.02
C LEU A 155 -3.83 14.26 5.73
N ALA A 156 -4.10 13.47 4.68
CA ALA A 156 -4.62 13.99 3.43
C ALA A 156 -6.05 14.55 3.58
N SER A 157 -6.83 14.06 4.54
CA SER A 157 -8.24 14.42 4.71
C SER A 157 -8.48 15.46 5.81
N SER A 158 -7.45 15.82 6.58
CA SER A 158 -7.56 16.88 7.57
C SER A 158 -7.92 18.20 6.88
N PRO A 159 -8.96 18.92 7.34
CA PRO A 159 -9.12 20.31 6.94
C PRO A 159 -7.85 21.04 7.34
N MET A 160 -7.16 21.66 6.38
CA MET A 160 -6.12 22.62 6.71
C MET A 160 -6.79 23.68 7.58
N ASP A 161 -6.39 23.77 8.85
CA ASP A 161 -6.65 24.96 9.64
C ASP A 161 -6.00 26.13 8.90
N ILE A 162 -6.81 26.89 8.17
CA ILE A 162 -6.47 28.24 7.77
C ILE A 162 -6.64 29.10 9.03
N THR A 163 -5.78 28.88 10.02
CA THR A 163 -5.52 29.89 11.04
C THR A 163 -4.49 30.84 10.47
N GLN A 164 -4.97 31.73 9.60
CA GLN A 164 -4.33 33.03 9.43
C GLN A 164 -4.40 33.74 10.78
N SER A 165 -3.29 33.79 11.50
CA SER A 165 -3.10 34.70 12.63
C SER A 165 -1.69 35.31 12.60
N THR A 166 -1.65 36.52 12.03
CA THR A 166 -0.90 37.71 12.47
C THR A 166 0.62 37.81 12.25
N SER A 167 0.94 38.65 11.24
CA SER A 167 1.93 39.74 11.21
C SER A 167 3.45 39.45 11.26
N SER A 168 4.10 39.52 10.09
CA SER A 168 5.16 40.52 9.79
C SER A 168 5.50 40.50 8.29
N PRO A 169 5.85 41.65 7.66
CA PRO A 169 6.16 41.73 6.24
C PRO A 169 7.67 41.57 5.96
N VAL A 170 7.98 41.24 4.71
CA VAL A 170 9.30 41.22 4.04
C VAL A 170 10.05 39.88 4.09
N GLY A 171 10.16 39.24 2.92
CA GLY A 171 11.20 38.26 2.64
C GLY A 171 10.73 37.04 1.83
N VAL A 172 10.89 37.11 0.50
CA VAL A 172 11.05 35.99 -0.45
C VAL A 172 10.09 34.81 -0.26
N GLY A 173 8.98 34.85 -0.99
CA GLY A 173 8.00 33.75 -1.05
C GLY A 173 8.59 32.48 -1.67
N THR A 174 9.20 31.63 -0.85
CA THR A 174 9.30 30.21 -1.13
C THR A 174 7.88 29.66 -1.08
N ARG A 175 7.27 29.43 -2.26
CA ARG A 175 6.00 28.71 -2.36
C ARG A 175 6.22 27.33 -1.74
N VAL A 176 5.72 27.12 -0.53
CA VAL A 176 5.58 25.79 0.04
C VAL A 176 4.52 25.09 -0.82
N GLU A 177 4.97 24.30 -1.79
CA GLU A 177 4.10 23.40 -2.55
C GLU A 177 3.55 22.36 -1.57
N ASN A 178 2.40 22.68 -0.97
CA ASN A 178 1.60 21.73 -0.21
C ASN A 178 1.20 20.59 -1.14
N HIS A 179 2.00 19.52 -1.15
CA HIS A 179 1.73 18.33 -1.94
C HIS A 179 0.50 17.64 -1.34
N SER A 180 -0.69 17.98 -1.83
CA SER A 180 -1.88 17.17 -1.58
C SER A 180 -1.61 15.77 -2.11
N VAL A 181 -1.74 14.75 -1.27
CA VAL A 181 -1.59 13.35 -1.68
C VAL A 181 -2.55 13.07 -2.85
N LYS A 182 -2.03 12.46 -3.92
CA LYS A 182 -2.80 12.15 -5.12
C LYS A 182 -3.99 11.23 -4.82
N THR A 183 -5.10 11.46 -5.51
CA THR A 183 -6.35 10.69 -5.37
C THR A 183 -6.13 9.20 -5.63
N GLU A 184 -5.28 8.85 -6.59
CA GLU A 184 -4.97 7.49 -6.97
C GLU A 184 -4.17 6.77 -5.87
N ILE A 185 -3.25 7.47 -5.20
CA ILE A 185 -2.50 6.92 -4.06
C ILE A 185 -3.45 6.58 -2.90
N LEU A 186 -4.35 7.50 -2.54
CA LEU A 186 -5.33 7.25 -1.48
C LEU A 186 -6.28 6.10 -1.82
N SER A 187 -6.65 5.97 -3.10
CA SER A 187 -7.48 4.87 -3.60
C SER A 187 -6.74 3.53 -3.48
N ASN A 188 -5.46 3.47 -3.85
CA ASN A 188 -4.62 2.28 -3.72
C ASN A 188 -4.42 1.87 -2.26
N ILE A 189 -4.23 2.82 -1.35
CA ILE A 189 -4.17 2.52 0.09
C ILE A 189 -5.49 1.89 0.53
N CYS A 190 -6.63 2.49 0.17
CA CYS A 190 -7.95 1.96 0.53
C CYS A 190 -8.20 0.56 -0.06
N GLU A 191 -7.71 0.29 -1.26
CA GLU A 191 -7.77 -1.02 -1.91
C GLU A 191 -6.92 -2.05 -1.16
N LEU A 192 -5.70 -1.70 -0.76
CA LEU A 192 -4.83 -2.57 0.05
C LEU A 192 -5.46 -2.87 1.42
N LEU A 193 -6.14 -1.90 2.02
CA LEU A 193 -6.87 -2.09 3.27
C LEU A 193 -8.05 -3.06 3.09
N CYS A 194 -8.81 -2.94 2.00
CA CYS A 194 -9.87 -3.90 1.67
C CYS A 194 -9.30 -5.32 1.48
N PHE A 195 -8.19 -5.44 0.75
CA PHE A 195 -7.45 -6.70 0.62
C PHE A 195 -7.09 -7.26 2.01
N CYS A 196 -6.50 -6.46 2.90
CA CYS A 196 -6.14 -6.93 4.23
C CYS A 196 -7.35 -7.39 5.05
N VAL A 197 -8.52 -6.74 4.92
CA VAL A 197 -9.75 -7.15 5.61
C VAL A 197 -10.19 -8.55 5.15
N VAL A 198 -10.07 -8.84 3.85
CA VAL A 198 -10.46 -10.13 3.26
C VAL A 198 -9.46 -11.23 3.62
N HIS A 199 -8.16 -10.98 3.42
CA HIS A 199 -7.12 -12.01 3.50
C HIS A 199 -6.51 -12.18 4.91
N HIS A 200 -6.56 -11.15 5.75
CA HIS A 200 -5.92 -11.14 7.08
C HIS A 200 -6.90 -10.82 8.22
N PRO A 201 -8.03 -11.54 8.33
CA PRO A 201 -9.13 -11.15 9.22
C PRO A 201 -8.73 -11.04 10.69
N TYR A 202 -7.84 -11.92 11.16
CA TYR A 202 -7.36 -11.87 12.55
C TYR A 202 -6.49 -10.63 12.83
N LYS A 203 -5.56 -10.30 11.93
CA LYS A 203 -4.64 -9.15 12.11
C LYS A 203 -5.37 -7.83 11.99
N ILE A 204 -6.23 -7.68 10.96
CA ILE A 204 -7.06 -6.49 10.80
C ILE A 204 -7.99 -6.29 11.99
N LYS A 205 -8.62 -7.36 12.50
CA LYS A 205 -9.46 -7.26 13.68
C LYS A 205 -8.69 -6.70 14.88
N VAL A 206 -7.52 -7.25 15.17
CA VAL A 206 -6.68 -6.76 16.27
C VAL A 206 -6.31 -5.29 16.07
N ASN A 207 -5.97 -4.88 14.85
CA ASN A 207 -5.64 -3.49 14.57
C ASN A 207 -6.83 -2.56 14.82
N PHE A 208 -7.99 -2.87 14.22
CA PHE A 208 -9.17 -2.00 14.29
C PHE A 208 -9.78 -1.90 15.68
N LEU A 209 -9.64 -2.93 16.52
CA LEU A 209 -10.13 -2.89 17.89
C LEU A 209 -9.18 -2.12 18.84
N ARG A 210 -7.92 -1.91 18.44
CA ARG A 210 -6.89 -1.25 19.26
C ARG A 210 -6.64 0.20 18.90
N SER A 211 -6.94 0.60 17.66
CA SER A 211 -6.70 1.93 17.16
C SER A 211 -7.96 2.54 16.51
N ASN A 212 -7.99 3.85 16.35
CA ASN A 212 -9.05 4.55 15.63
C ASN A 212 -8.91 4.44 14.10
N SER A 213 -8.40 3.30 13.61
CA SER A 213 -8.13 3.06 12.19
C SER A 213 -9.34 3.29 11.30
N VAL A 214 -10.50 2.75 11.69
CA VAL A 214 -11.74 2.86 10.90
C VAL A 214 -12.18 4.31 10.78
N GLU A 215 -12.09 5.08 11.86
CA GLU A 215 -12.42 6.51 11.86
C GLU A 215 -11.46 7.30 10.95
N LYS A 216 -10.15 7.05 11.05
CA LYS A 216 -9.14 7.65 10.18
C LYS A 216 -9.41 7.34 8.70
N ILE A 217 -9.75 6.11 8.35
CA ILE A 217 -10.08 5.72 6.97
C ILE A 217 -11.36 6.42 6.49
N LEU A 218 -12.36 6.54 7.37
CA LEU A 218 -13.63 7.21 7.06
C LEU A 218 -13.49 8.72 6.86
N THR A 219 -12.36 9.34 7.18
CA THR A 219 -12.09 10.73 6.79
C THR A 219 -12.18 10.95 5.27
N LEU A 220 -11.96 9.90 4.47
CA LEU A 220 -12.17 9.90 3.01
C LEU A 220 -13.60 10.28 2.59
N THR A 221 -14.60 10.11 3.45
CA THR A 221 -15.99 10.53 3.17
C THR A 221 -16.12 12.04 3.02
N HIS A 222 -15.23 12.82 3.63
CA HIS A 222 -15.20 14.29 3.57
C HIS A 222 -14.42 14.82 2.35
N ARG A 223 -13.82 13.94 1.54
CA ARG A 223 -13.07 14.32 0.34
C ARG A 223 -14.01 14.79 -0.76
N ARG A 224 -13.55 15.77 -1.54
CA ARG A 224 -14.30 16.30 -2.70
C ARG A 224 -14.39 15.26 -3.82
N GLU A 225 -13.36 14.43 -3.95
CA GLU A 225 -13.26 13.40 -4.96
C GLU A 225 -14.21 12.23 -4.65
N LYS A 226 -15.30 12.14 -5.40
CA LYS A 226 -16.34 11.11 -5.18
C LYS A 226 -15.81 9.67 -5.28
N VAL A 227 -14.73 9.45 -6.01
CA VAL A 227 -14.04 8.14 -6.07
C VAL A 227 -13.54 7.72 -4.69
N LEU A 228 -12.99 8.64 -3.90
CA LEU A 228 -12.50 8.35 -2.53
C LEU A 228 -13.65 8.09 -1.56
N VAL A 229 -14.75 8.83 -1.70
CA VAL A 229 -15.97 8.56 -0.92
C VAL A 229 -16.47 7.14 -1.22
N VAL A 230 -16.55 6.77 -2.49
CA VAL A 230 -16.95 5.41 -2.90
C VAL A 230 -15.98 4.36 -2.35
N ALA A 231 -14.67 4.63 -2.35
CA ALA A 231 -13.67 3.74 -1.76
C ALA A 231 -13.92 3.52 -0.25
N ALA A 232 -14.23 4.58 0.51
CA ALA A 232 -14.57 4.48 1.93
C ALA A 232 -15.83 3.64 2.18
N VAL A 233 -16.88 3.80 1.36
CA VAL A 233 -18.10 2.98 1.47
C VAL A 233 -17.83 1.52 1.14
N ARG A 234 -17.02 1.24 0.10
CA ARG A 234 -16.58 -0.13 -0.24
C ARG A 234 -15.74 -0.76 0.88
N PHE A 235 -14.87 0.02 1.52
CA PHE A 235 -14.11 -0.43 2.67
C PHE A 235 -15.06 -0.84 3.82
N MET A 236 -16.02 0.01 4.20
CA MET A 236 -16.98 -0.33 5.25
C MET A 236 -17.84 -1.54 4.92
N ARG A 237 -18.28 -1.66 3.66
CA ARG A 237 -18.97 -2.87 3.18
C ARG A 237 -18.09 -4.11 3.38
N THR A 238 -16.81 -4.02 3.03
CA THR A 238 -15.86 -5.14 3.16
C THR A 238 -15.67 -5.55 4.62
N VAL A 239 -15.60 -4.58 5.54
CA VAL A 239 -15.53 -4.82 7.00
C VAL A 239 -16.81 -5.50 7.51
N ILE A 240 -17.98 -4.98 7.16
CA ILE A 240 -19.27 -5.53 7.62
C ILE A 240 -19.50 -6.93 7.03
N ALA A 241 -19.09 -7.15 5.78
CA ALA A 241 -19.21 -8.45 5.12
C ALA A 241 -18.41 -9.58 5.77
N ARG A 242 -17.46 -9.25 6.67
CA ARG A 242 -16.76 -10.24 7.49
C ARG A 242 -17.67 -10.96 8.48
N ASN A 243 -18.78 -10.33 8.87
CA ASN A 243 -19.73 -10.86 9.84
C ASN A 243 -19.07 -11.33 11.16
N ASP A 244 -18.05 -10.59 11.63
CA ASP A 244 -17.39 -10.84 12.92
C ASP A 244 -18.05 -9.97 14.00
N GLU A 245 -18.55 -10.61 15.05
CA GLU A 245 -19.35 -9.97 16.10
C GLU A 245 -18.63 -8.80 16.79
N LEU A 246 -17.32 -8.94 17.06
CA LEU A 246 -16.54 -7.90 17.72
C LEU A 246 -16.31 -6.70 16.80
N LEU A 247 -16.05 -6.94 15.51
CA LEU A 247 -15.95 -5.87 14.52
C LEU A 247 -17.28 -5.14 14.31
N LEU A 248 -18.39 -5.88 14.21
CA LEU A 248 -19.73 -5.28 14.08
C LEU A 248 -20.09 -4.45 15.33
N SER A 249 -19.85 -4.99 16.53
CA SER A 249 -20.04 -4.27 17.78
C SER A 249 -19.20 -2.99 17.84
N HIS A 250 -17.95 -3.04 17.38
CA HIS A 250 -17.09 -1.87 17.26
C HIS A 250 -17.66 -0.82 16.29
N VAL A 251 -18.08 -1.24 15.08
CA VAL A 251 -18.70 -0.35 14.08
C VAL A 251 -19.94 0.35 14.65
N ILE A 252 -20.78 -0.36 15.39
CA ILE A 252 -21.98 0.19 16.04
C ILE A 252 -21.58 1.16 17.17
N LYS A 253 -20.68 0.73 18.07
CA LYS A 253 -20.25 1.51 19.23
C LYS A 253 -19.65 2.86 18.84
N PHE A 254 -18.87 2.91 17.77
CA PHE A 254 -18.22 4.13 17.28
C PHE A 254 -19.03 4.85 16.20
N ASN A 255 -20.27 4.42 15.96
CA ASN A 255 -21.16 5.01 14.96
C ASN A 255 -20.50 5.18 13.58
N SER A 256 -19.70 4.20 13.16
CA SER A 256 -18.84 4.31 11.98
C SER A 256 -19.62 4.39 10.65
N LEU A 257 -20.93 4.14 10.67
CA LEU A 257 -21.79 4.36 9.50
C LEU A 257 -22.23 5.81 9.34
N LYS A 258 -22.17 6.64 10.39
CA LYS A 258 -22.66 8.03 10.37
C LYS A 258 -22.08 8.87 9.21
N PRO A 259 -20.75 8.91 8.97
CA PRO A 259 -20.20 9.71 7.87
C PRO A 259 -20.69 9.26 6.48
N ILE A 260 -21.01 7.97 6.32
CA ILE A 260 -21.56 7.43 5.07
C ILE A 260 -23.01 7.91 4.87
N ILE A 261 -23.81 7.87 5.94
CA ILE A 261 -25.20 8.35 5.89
C ILE A 261 -25.25 9.86 5.63
N GLU A 262 -24.38 10.64 6.27
CA GLU A 262 -24.30 12.09 6.05
C GLU A 262 -24.02 12.41 4.58
N VAL A 263 -23.01 11.77 3.99
CA VAL A 263 -22.68 11.98 2.57
C VAL A 263 -23.77 11.47 1.62
N PHE A 264 -24.53 10.45 2.01
CA PHE A 264 -25.70 9.99 1.25
C PHE A 264 -26.84 11.02 1.28
N VAL A 265 -27.12 11.61 2.44
CA VAL A 265 -28.12 12.67 2.60
C VAL A 265 -27.71 13.93 1.83
N GLU A 266 -26.45 14.34 1.93
CA GLU A 266 -25.89 15.48 1.17
C GLU A 266 -25.94 15.26 -0.35
N ASN A 267 -25.85 14.01 -0.81
CA ASN A 267 -25.96 13.68 -2.22
C ASN A 267 -27.38 13.91 -2.77
N GLY A 268 -28.40 13.87 -1.91
CA GLY A 268 -29.81 14.03 -2.28
C GLY A 268 -30.26 13.05 -3.37
N ASP A 269 -31.11 13.53 -4.28
CA ASP A 269 -31.73 12.72 -5.35
C ASP A 269 -30.81 12.43 -6.55
N ARG A 270 -29.49 12.68 -6.42
CA ARG A 270 -28.54 12.44 -7.50
C ARG A 270 -28.25 10.95 -7.64
N TYR A 271 -28.83 10.30 -8.65
CA TYR A 271 -28.51 8.93 -9.04
C TYR A 271 -27.10 8.87 -9.66
N ASN A 272 -26.12 8.48 -8.85
CA ASN A 272 -24.73 8.31 -9.27
C ASN A 272 -24.11 7.08 -8.57
N MET A 273 -22.83 6.81 -8.83
CA MET A 273 -22.13 5.65 -8.26
C MET A 273 -22.14 5.65 -6.73
N LEU A 274 -22.02 6.81 -6.09
CA LEU A 274 -22.09 6.92 -4.62
C LEU A 274 -23.47 6.47 -4.12
N HIS A 275 -24.54 6.95 -4.75
CA HIS A 275 -25.91 6.56 -4.40
C HIS A 275 -26.10 5.04 -4.51
N SER A 276 -25.67 4.43 -5.63
CA SER A 276 -25.76 2.97 -5.83
C SER A 276 -24.98 2.17 -4.78
N VAL A 277 -23.74 2.57 -4.47
CA VAL A 277 -22.87 1.84 -3.54
C VAL A 277 -23.36 1.94 -2.09
N VAL A 278 -23.91 3.09 -1.68
CA VAL A 278 -24.51 3.22 -0.34
C VAL A 278 -25.78 2.39 -0.22
N LEU A 279 -26.66 2.42 -1.22
CA LEU A 279 -27.86 1.57 -1.20
C LEU A 279 -27.50 0.08 -1.13
N GLU A 280 -26.47 -0.35 -1.87
CA GLU A 280 -25.98 -1.72 -1.82
C GLU A 280 -25.46 -2.11 -0.43
N LEU A 281 -24.80 -1.18 0.28
CA LEU A 281 -24.36 -1.36 1.66
C LEU A 281 -25.56 -1.49 2.62
N LEU A 282 -26.53 -0.59 2.52
CA LEU A 282 -27.73 -0.61 3.38
C LEU A 282 -28.56 -1.88 3.15
N GLU A 283 -28.72 -2.28 1.90
CA GLU A 283 -29.41 -3.52 1.54
C GLU A 283 -28.65 -4.76 2.04
N TYR A 284 -27.32 -4.72 2.06
CA TYR A 284 -26.51 -5.78 2.66
C TYR A 284 -26.78 -5.88 4.17
N ILE A 285 -26.72 -4.75 4.89
CA ILE A 285 -26.99 -4.71 6.33
C ILE A 285 -28.38 -5.28 6.61
N ARG A 286 -29.40 -4.84 5.88
CA ARG A 286 -30.80 -5.30 6.00
C ARG A 286 -30.97 -6.81 5.82
N LYS A 287 -30.11 -7.46 5.03
CA LYS A 287 -30.17 -8.93 4.80
C LYS A 287 -29.45 -9.74 5.87
N VAL A 288 -28.48 -9.13 6.55
CA VAL A 288 -27.60 -9.81 7.51
C VAL A 288 -28.07 -9.59 8.96
N THR A 289 -28.84 -8.53 9.22
CA THR A 289 -29.60 -8.30 10.47
C THR A 289 -31.04 -8.77 10.33
#